data_AF-A0A936BGA2-F1
#
_entry.id   AF-A0A936BGA2-F1
#
_cell.length_a   1.000
_cell.length_b   1.000
_cell.length_c   1.000
_cell.angle_alpha   90.00
_cell.angle_beta   90.00
_cell.angle_gamma   90.00
#
_symmetry.space_group_name_H-M   'P 1'
#
loop_
_entity.id
_entity.type
_entity.pdbx_description
1 polymer ?
#
loop_
_entity_poly.entity_id
_entity_poly.type
_entity_poly.pdbx_seq_one_letter_code
_entity_poly.pdbx_strand_id
1 'polypeptide(L)'
;MVEEIYKRYSIAFKKQVVASYEAGASLNVLNQRYGIKGTTTIKRWVEQYGRAGIRHKIVTIQQPEEREQLRQLQTELKQMKELVAKLSLEKFILECTLAVAEEDLGYEVKKKIPTALPNKREQGIKKRPSS
;
A
#
# COMPACT_ATOMS: atom_id res chain seq x y z
N MET A 1 46.94 11.83 -28.70
CA MET A 1 45.83 10.94 -28.33
C MET A 1 45.32 11.46 -26.99
N VAL A 2 44.12 12.08 -26.94
CA VAL A 2 43.62 12.68 -25.70
C VAL A 2 43.00 11.55 -24.88
N GLU A 3 43.61 11.22 -23.74
CA GLU A 3 43.02 10.29 -22.78
C GLU A 3 41.76 10.91 -22.19
N GLU A 4 40.60 10.41 -22.60
CA GLU A 4 39.32 10.88 -22.08
C GLU A 4 39.11 10.29 -20.68
N ILE A 5 39.54 11.03 -19.65
CA ILE A 5 39.43 10.60 -18.25
C ILE A 5 37.94 10.55 -17.85
N TYR A 6 37.35 9.36 -17.90
CA TYR A 6 35.97 9.12 -17.50
C TYR A 6 35.86 9.06 -15.97
N LYS A 7 35.47 10.18 -15.34
CA LYS A 7 35.25 10.25 -13.89
C LYS A 7 34.00 9.46 -13.49
N ARG A 8 34.18 8.29 -12.86
CA ARG A 8 33.10 7.51 -12.25
C ARG A 8 32.83 7.99 -10.82
N TYR A 9 31.61 8.43 -10.55
CA TYR A 9 31.15 8.79 -9.21
C TYR A 9 30.35 7.65 -8.60
N SER A 10 30.67 7.26 -7.35
CA SER A 10 29.90 6.27 -6.60
C SER A 10 28.50 6.80 -6.29
N ILE A 11 27.53 5.89 -6.10
CA ILE A 11 26.14 6.27 -5.81
C ILE A 11 26.05 7.01 -4.46
N ALA A 12 26.83 6.60 -3.46
CA ALA A 12 26.88 7.26 -2.16
C ALA A 12 27.33 8.73 -2.29
N PHE A 13 28.37 8.97 -3.09
CA PHE A 13 28.87 10.32 -3.35
C PHE A 13 27.81 11.19 -4.06
N LYS A 14 27.14 10.65 -5.09
CA LYS A 14 26.04 11.36 -5.78
C LYS A 14 24.93 11.77 -4.80
N LYS A 15 24.52 10.87 -3.91
CA LYS A 15 23.50 11.15 -2.88
C LYS A 15 23.96 12.22 -1.87
N GLN A 16 25.22 12.19 -1.47
CA GLN A 16 25.79 13.20 -0.57
C GLN A 16 25.79 14.61 -1.18
N VAL A 17 26.15 14.71 -2.47
CA VAL A 17 26.11 15.99 -3.21
C VAL A 17 24.67 16.49 -3.34
N VAL A 18 23.71 15.61 -3.62
CA VAL A 18 22.29 15.97 -3.69
C VAL A 18 21.74 16.41 -2.33
N ALA A 19 22.10 15.73 -1.23
CA ALA A 19 21.70 16.15 0.11
C ALA A 19 22.24 17.53 0.48
N SER A 20 23.47 17.85 0.07
CA SER A 20 24.07 19.18 0.28
C SER A 20 23.35 20.26 -0.55
N TYR A 21 22.90 19.92 -1.76
CA TYR A 21 22.06 20.80 -2.59
C TYR A 21 20.69 21.05 -1.95
N GLU A 22 20.03 20.00 -1.44
CA GLU A 22 18.75 20.12 -0.75
C GLU A 22 18.84 20.92 0.57
N ALA A 23 20.01 20.94 1.20
CA ALA A 23 20.30 21.78 2.36
C ALA A 23 20.47 23.28 2.03
N GLY A 24 20.40 23.66 0.75
CA GLY A 24 20.46 25.06 0.30
C GLY A 24 21.80 25.49 -0.32
N ALA A 25 22.73 24.56 -0.55
CA ALA A 25 23.99 24.90 -1.23
C ALA A 25 23.75 25.19 -2.72
N SER A 26 24.36 26.28 -3.22
CA SER A 26 24.29 26.62 -4.65
C SER A 26 25.17 25.68 -5.48
N LEU A 27 24.80 25.47 -6.75
CA LEU A 27 25.53 24.58 -7.67
C LEU A 27 27.01 24.99 -7.82
N ASN A 28 27.30 26.29 -7.78
CA ASN A 28 28.67 26.80 -7.89
C ASN A 28 29.54 26.42 -6.69
N VAL A 29 28.96 26.50 -5.48
CA VAL A 29 29.64 26.09 -4.24
C VAL A 29 29.89 24.59 -4.23
N LEU A 30 28.94 23.78 -4.70
CA LEU A 30 29.12 22.33 -4.81
C LEU A 30 30.18 21.96 -5.85
N ASN A 31 30.21 22.65 -6.99
CA ASN A 31 31.25 22.44 -8.01
C ASN A 31 32.65 22.73 -7.46
N GLN A 32 32.82 23.84 -6.71
CA GLN A 32 34.09 24.18 -6.08
C GLN A 32 34.46 23.20 -4.96
N ARG A 33 33.51 22.87 -4.06
CA ARG A 33 33.73 21.98 -2.92
C ARG A 33 34.08 20.55 -3.35
N TYR A 34 33.44 20.03 -4.40
CA TYR A 34 33.58 18.64 -4.83
C TYR A 34 34.39 18.46 -6.12
N GLY A 35 34.88 19.55 -6.72
CA GLY A 35 35.68 19.51 -7.96
C GLY A 35 34.91 18.98 -9.19
N ILE A 36 33.58 19.11 -9.19
CA ILE A 36 32.71 18.64 -10.27
C ILE A 36 32.65 19.73 -11.33
N LYS A 37 33.11 19.42 -12.55
CA LYS A 37 33.21 20.39 -13.67
C LYS A 37 31.87 20.63 -14.39
N GLY A 38 30.73 20.28 -13.81
CA GLY A 38 29.45 20.23 -14.52
C GLY A 38 28.23 20.56 -13.67
N THR A 39 27.69 21.76 -13.84
CA THR A 39 26.41 22.20 -13.26
C THR A 39 25.25 21.31 -13.72
N THR A 40 25.29 20.83 -14.97
CA THR A 40 24.31 19.88 -15.55
C THR A 40 24.39 18.50 -14.92
N THR A 41 25.58 18.04 -14.53
CA THR A 41 25.79 16.75 -13.86
C THR A 41 25.11 16.71 -12.49
N ILE A 42 25.27 17.77 -11.70
CA ILE A 42 24.62 17.88 -10.39
C ILE A 42 23.10 17.99 -10.56
N LYS A 43 22.60 18.80 -11.50
CA LYS A 43 21.15 18.88 -11.80
C LYS A 43 20.56 17.51 -12.14
N ARG A 44 21.23 16.73 -13.00
CA ARG A 44 20.81 15.37 -13.33
C ARG A 44 20.78 14.45 -12.11
N TRP A 45 21.73 14.58 -11.18
CA TRP A 45 21.69 13.83 -9.93
C TRP A 45 20.56 14.27 -9.02
N VAL A 46 20.24 15.56 -8.95
CA VAL A 46 19.10 16.09 -8.18
C VAL A 46 17.78 15.61 -8.77
N GLU A 47 17.65 15.55 -10.09
CA GLU A 47 16.48 14.97 -10.76
C GLU A 47 16.36 13.45 -10.57
N GLN A 48 17.49 12.74 -10.44
CA GLN A 48 17.47 11.27 -10.33
C GLN A 48 17.37 10.78 -8.88
N TYR A 49 17.97 11.51 -7.93
CA TYR A 49 18.13 11.09 -6.54
C TYR A 49 17.53 12.08 -5.53
N GLY A 50 17.14 13.28 -5.96
CA GLY A 50 16.53 14.28 -5.10
C GLY A 50 15.06 14.00 -4.82
N ARG A 51 14.53 14.62 -3.76
CA ARG A 51 13.12 14.56 -3.34
C ARG A 51 12.17 15.02 -4.45
N ALA A 52 12.60 15.93 -5.32
CA ALA A 52 11.84 16.33 -6.50
C ALA A 52 11.76 15.18 -7.50
N GLY A 53 12.87 14.53 -7.84
CA GLY A 53 12.92 13.36 -8.73
C GLY A 53 12.06 12.19 -8.25
N ILE A 54 12.10 11.91 -6.94
CA ILE A 54 11.26 10.90 -6.29
C ILE A 54 9.78 11.27 -6.46
N ARG A 55 9.41 12.55 -6.25
CA ARG A 55 8.03 13.04 -6.44
C ARG A 55 7.54 12.97 -7.89
N HIS A 56 8.40 13.26 -8.88
CA HIS A 56 8.01 13.22 -10.30
C HIS A 56 7.92 11.78 -10.84
N LYS A 57 8.70 10.82 -10.30
CA LYS A 57 8.58 9.40 -10.65
C LYS A 57 7.41 8.70 -9.93
N ILE A 58 6.93 9.28 -8.82
CA ILE A 58 5.68 8.90 -8.15
C ILE A 58 4.47 9.63 -8.79
N VAL A 59 4.58 10.13 -10.02
CA VAL A 59 3.39 10.29 -10.87
C VAL A 59 3.06 8.89 -11.41
N THR A 60 2.54 8.07 -10.51
CA THR A 60 1.58 7.00 -10.77
C THR A 60 1.64 6.39 -12.17
N ILE A 61 2.60 5.49 -12.41
CA ILE A 61 2.36 4.34 -13.30
C ILE A 61 1.46 3.36 -12.52
N GLN A 62 0.30 3.82 -12.02
CA GLN A 62 -0.79 2.88 -11.77
C GLN A 62 -1.51 2.80 -13.09
N GLN A 63 -1.62 1.60 -13.64
CA GLN A 63 -2.46 1.38 -14.81
C GLN A 63 -3.88 1.88 -14.46
N PRO A 64 -4.62 2.48 -15.40
CA PRO A 64 -5.99 2.94 -15.13
C PRO A 64 -6.88 1.83 -14.54
N GLU A 65 -6.58 0.58 -14.87
CA GLU A 65 -7.21 -0.63 -14.34
C GLU A 65 -6.99 -0.82 -12.84
N GLU A 66 -5.78 -0.59 -12.31
CA GLU A 66 -5.48 -0.73 -10.87
C GLU A 66 -6.23 0.32 -10.02
N ARG A 67 -6.46 1.52 -10.58
CA ARG A 67 -7.27 2.56 -9.93
C ARG A 67 -8.73 2.15 -9.85
N GLU A 68 -9.25 1.53 -10.90
CA GLU A 68 -10.63 1.07 -10.93
C GLU A 68 -10.84 -0.11 -9.97
N GLN A 69 -9.89 -1.05 -9.92
CA GLN A 69 -9.89 -2.15 -8.94
C GLN A 69 -9.88 -1.63 -7.49
N LEU A 70 -9.09 -0.59 -7.20
CA LEU A 70 -9.08 0.04 -5.88
C LEU A 70 -10.42 0.66 -5.51
N ARG A 71 -11.12 1.32 -6.46
CA ARG A 71 -12.45 1.88 -6.22
C ARG A 71 -13.51 0.81 -6.01
N GLN A 72 -13.47 -0.24 -6.82
CA GLN A 72 -14.38 -1.38 -6.69
C GLN A 72 -14.21 -2.03 -5.32
N LEU A 73 -12.96 -2.31 -4.92
CA LEU A 73 -12.64 -2.90 -3.63
C LEU A 73 -13.07 -2.00 -2.45
N GLN A 74 -12.90 -0.68 -2.57
CA GLN A 74 -13.39 0.26 -1.55
C GLN A 74 -14.92 0.28 -1.45
N THR A 75 -15.61 0.16 -2.59
CA THR A 75 -17.08 0.13 -2.65
C THR A 75 -17.61 -1.14 -2.01
N GLU A 76 -17.03 -2.30 -2.34
CA GLU A 76 -17.36 -3.58 -1.72
C GLU A 76 -17.12 -3.56 -0.21
N LEU A 77 -15.99 -3.00 0.24
CA LEU A 77 -15.71 -2.85 1.67
C LEU A 77 -16.77 -2.02 2.38
N LYS A 78 -17.24 -0.93 1.75
CA LYS A 78 -18.29 -0.09 2.32
C LYS A 78 -19.61 -0.86 2.41
N GLN A 79 -20.00 -1.55 1.34
CA GLN A 79 -21.23 -2.36 1.31
C GLN A 79 -21.21 -3.47 2.35
N MET A 80 -20.10 -4.21 2.46
CA MET A 80 -19.95 -5.25 3.48
C MET A 80 -20.05 -4.69 4.89
N LYS A 81 -19.39 -3.57 5.19
CA LYS A 81 -19.49 -2.92 6.51
C LYS A 81 -20.92 -2.50 6.85
N GLU A 82 -21.65 -1.95 5.89
CA GLU A 82 -23.06 -1.57 6.07
C GLU A 82 -23.95 -2.79 6.33
N LEU A 83 -23.76 -3.88 5.56
CA LEU A 83 -24.52 -5.12 5.78
C LEU A 83 -24.23 -5.74 7.14
N VAL A 84 -22.96 -5.76 7.57
CA VAL A 84 -22.57 -6.25 8.90
C VAL A 84 -23.22 -5.41 10.00
N ALA A 85 -23.24 -4.08 9.86
CA ALA A 85 -23.90 -3.22 10.83
C ALA A 85 -25.41 -3.48 10.93
N LYS A 86 -26.09 -3.65 9.78
CA LYS A 86 -27.53 -4.01 9.73
C LYS A 86 -27.81 -5.35 10.41
N LEU A 87 -27.06 -6.38 10.05
CA LEU A 87 -27.21 -7.72 10.64
C LEU A 87 -26.92 -7.71 12.15
N SER A 88 -25.94 -6.93 12.60
CA SER A 88 -25.65 -6.78 14.03
C SER A 88 -26.81 -6.14 14.79
N LEU A 89 -27.46 -5.13 14.20
CA LEU A 89 -28.61 -4.48 14.79
C LEU A 89 -29.83 -5.41 14.81
N GLU A 90 -30.12 -6.09 13.71
CA GLU A 90 -31.20 -7.08 13.63
C GLU A 90 -31.03 -8.18 14.67
N LYS A 91 -29.81 -8.72 14.80
CA LYS A 91 -29.48 -9.71 15.83
C LYS A 91 -29.76 -9.17 17.24
N PHE A 92 -29.30 -7.96 17.54
CA PHE A 92 -29.52 -7.34 18.85
C PHE A 92 -31.01 -7.15 19.16
N ILE A 93 -31.79 -6.69 18.19
CA ILE A 93 -33.25 -6.54 18.33
C ILE A 93 -33.89 -7.90 18.57
N LEU A 94 -33.53 -8.93 17.80
CA LEU A 94 -34.04 -10.28 17.98
C LEU A 94 -33.72 -10.83 19.38
N GLU A 95 -32.50 -10.65 19.86
CA GLU A 95 -32.09 -11.04 21.22
C GLU A 95 -32.90 -10.30 22.29
N CYS A 96 -33.13 -8.99 22.13
CA CYS A 96 -33.98 -8.23 23.05
C CYS A 96 -35.43 -8.71 23.03
N THR A 97 -36.01 -8.96 21.84
CA THR A 97 -37.38 -9.46 21.72
C THR A 97 -37.54 -10.86 22.31
N LEU A 98 -36.52 -11.71 22.18
CA LEU A 98 -36.51 -13.02 22.80
C LEU A 98 -36.45 -12.90 24.32
N ALA A 99 -35.60 -12.02 24.86
CA ALA A 99 -35.52 -11.82 26.30
C ALA A 99 -36.86 -11.36 26.91
N VAL A 100 -37.54 -10.40 26.28
CA VAL A 100 -38.87 -9.95 26.72
C VAL A 100 -39.90 -11.08 26.61
N ALA A 101 -39.90 -11.84 25.51
CA ALA A 101 -40.81 -12.97 25.36
C ALA A 101 -40.53 -14.08 26.39
N GLU A 102 -39.28 -14.36 26.72
CA GLU A 102 -38.90 -15.33 27.77
C GLU A 102 -39.39 -14.88 29.16
N GLU A 103 -39.32 -13.58 29.45
CA GLU A 103 -39.86 -12.99 30.69
C GLU A 103 -41.39 -13.09 30.75
N ASP A 104 -42.09 -12.74 29.66
CA ASP A 104 -43.56 -12.75 29.58
C ASP A 104 -44.15 -14.18 29.61
N LEU A 105 -43.48 -15.16 29.00
CA LEU A 105 -43.96 -16.55 28.94
C LEU A 105 -43.48 -17.44 30.10
N GLY A 106 -42.52 -16.99 30.92
CA GLY A 106 -42.05 -17.71 32.10
C GLY A 106 -41.24 -18.99 31.81
N TYR A 107 -40.75 -19.19 30.58
CA TYR A 107 -39.82 -20.26 30.23
C TYR A 107 -38.83 -19.84 29.13
N GLU A 108 -37.59 -20.36 29.18
CA GLU A 108 -36.54 -20.09 28.17
C GLU A 108 -36.86 -20.74 26.81
N VAL A 109 -36.86 -19.95 25.74
CA VAL A 109 -37.12 -20.38 24.35
C VAL A 109 -35.78 -20.66 23.64
N LYS A 110 -34.83 -21.33 24.30
CA LYS A 110 -33.57 -21.72 23.64
C LYS A 110 -33.82 -22.87 22.67
N LYS A 111 -33.88 -22.58 21.37
CA LYS A 111 -33.70 -23.60 20.31
C LYS A 111 -32.27 -24.16 20.40
N LYS A 112 -32.11 -25.41 20.81
CA LYS A 112 -30.85 -26.17 20.66
C LYS A 112 -30.57 -26.37 19.17
N ILE A 113 -29.76 -25.51 18.57
CA ILE A 113 -29.22 -25.72 17.22
C ILE A 113 -27.98 -26.60 17.37
N PRO A 114 -27.94 -27.83 16.84
CA PRO A 114 -26.75 -28.66 16.86
C PRO A 114 -25.67 -27.95 16.04
N THR A 115 -24.67 -27.39 16.71
CA THR A 115 -23.54 -26.73 16.06
C THR A 115 -22.59 -27.81 15.57
N ALA A 116 -22.90 -28.40 14.42
CA ALA A 116 -21.98 -29.22 13.65
C ALA A 116 -21.97 -28.70 12.21
N LEU A 117 -21.11 -27.71 11.96
CA LEU A 117 -20.72 -27.38 10.59
C LEU A 117 -19.56 -28.32 10.21
N PRO A 118 -19.73 -29.23 9.23
CA PRO A 118 -18.64 -30.08 8.76
C PRO A 118 -17.63 -29.22 8.00
N ASN A 119 -16.44 -29.09 8.59
CA ASN A 119 -15.31 -28.41 7.99
C ASN A 119 -14.76 -29.27 6.83
N LYS A 120 -15.18 -29.00 5.59
CA LYS A 120 -14.59 -29.56 4.37
C LYS A 120 -14.03 -28.44 3.50
N ARG A 121 -12.78 -28.06 3.75
CA ARG A 121 -11.95 -27.37 2.76
C ARG A 121 -10.49 -27.80 2.86
N GLU A 122 -10.23 -29.05 2.52
CA GLU A 122 -8.94 -29.42 1.94
C GLU A 122 -9.20 -30.34 0.74
N GLN A 123 -9.24 -29.75 -0.45
CA GLN A 123 -9.05 -30.50 -1.69
C GLN A 123 -7.94 -29.84 -2.51
N GLY A 124 -6.75 -30.38 -2.36
CA GLY A 124 -5.92 -30.83 -3.48
C GLY A 124 -5.39 -29.76 -4.44
N ILE A 125 -4.21 -29.24 -4.13
CA ILE A 125 -3.26 -28.79 -5.15
C ILE A 125 -2.82 -30.05 -5.93
N LYS A 126 -3.52 -30.37 -7.04
CA LYS A 126 -3.00 -31.33 -8.02
C LYS A 126 -1.85 -30.66 -8.77
N LYS A 127 -0.61 -30.99 -8.40
CA LYS A 127 0.57 -30.71 -9.23
C LYS A 127 0.43 -31.48 -10.55
N ARG A 128 0.52 -30.76 -11.67
CA ARG A 128 0.58 -31.31 -13.03
C ARG A 128 1.96 -31.94 -13.24
N PRO A 129 2.11 -33.23 -13.54
CA PRO A 129 3.38 -33.77 -14.02
C PRO A 129 3.58 -33.38 -15.49
N SER A 130 4.81 -32.95 -15.78
CA SER A 130 5.35 -32.71 -17.11
C SER A 130 5.48 -34.02 -17.89
N SER A 131 4.98 -34.03 -19.12
CA SER A 131 5.58 -34.76 -20.25
C SER A 131 5.89 -33.76 -21.34
#